data_AF-A0A0F9UEH0-F1
#
_entry.id   AF-A0A0F9UEH0-F1
#
_cell.length_a   1.000
_cell.length_b   1.000
_cell.length_c   1.000
_cell.angle_alpha   90.00
_cell.angle_beta   90.00
_cell.angle_gamma   90.00
#
_symmetry.space_group_name_H-M   'P 1'
#
loop_
_entity.id
_entity.type
_entity.pdbx_description
1 polymer ?
#
loop_
_entity_poly.entity_id
_entity_poly.type
_entity_poly.pdbx_seq_one_letter_code
_entity_poly.pdbx_strand_id
1 'polypeptide(L)'
;MDIKEFGDMLQINPNDLDTELIRQPELFFRVGQAHALAISERDGAKEDLAVTDASLNFEVRNALEKEGTKATMDLVAAEVQAHKDHGADMQAYLETKRKADELGALRDAFSQRAYMLREMVNLFMANYFATESVSRGEAGERVAQRNIRVATEERKKRPPLKRRRNK
;
A
#
# COMPACT_ATOMS: atom_id res chain seq x y z
N MET A 1 3.86 -10.46 -12.72
CA MET A 1 4.68 -10.00 -11.58
C MET A 1 3.93 -10.34 -10.33
N ASP A 2 4.58 -11.07 -9.44
CA ASP A 2 4.03 -11.49 -8.16
C ASP A 2 4.22 -10.38 -7.11
N ILE A 3 3.32 -10.31 -6.12
CA ILE A 3 3.42 -9.37 -4.99
C ILE A 3 4.74 -9.56 -4.26
N LYS A 4 5.21 -10.80 -4.15
CA LYS A 4 6.49 -11.13 -3.53
C LYS A 4 7.68 -10.51 -4.28
N GLU A 5 7.66 -10.55 -5.62
CA GLU A 5 8.72 -9.94 -6.44
C GLU A 5 8.82 -8.43 -6.22
N PHE A 6 7.67 -7.74 -6.13
CA PHE A 6 7.65 -6.32 -5.83
C PHE A 6 8.05 -6.02 -4.38
N GLY A 7 7.71 -6.90 -3.44
CA GLY A 7 8.13 -6.78 -2.04
C GLY A 7 9.64 -6.77 -1.88
N ASP A 8 10.35 -7.63 -2.61
CA ASP A 8 11.82 -7.69 -2.61
C ASP A 8 12.44 -6.38 -3.15
N MET A 9 11.76 -5.72 -4.10
CA MET A 9 12.19 -4.44 -4.68
C MET A 9 11.97 -3.22 -3.77
N LEU A 10 11.31 -3.37 -2.61
CA LEU A 10 11.18 -2.28 -1.63
C LEU A 10 12.50 -1.96 -0.93
N GLN A 11 13.42 -2.92 -0.84
CA GLN A 11 14.71 -2.71 -0.20
C GLN A 11 15.50 -1.60 -0.91
N ILE A 12 16.23 -0.79 -0.14
CA ILE A 12 17.07 0.28 -0.65
C ILE A 12 18.52 -0.12 -0.42
N ASN A 13 19.35 -0.09 -1.46
CA ASN A 13 20.80 -0.20 -1.30
C ASN A 13 21.40 1.15 -0.87
N PRO A 14 21.88 1.31 0.38
CA PRO A 14 22.46 2.57 0.85
C PRO A 14 23.78 2.95 0.16
N ASN A 15 24.46 1.99 -0.47
CA ASN A 15 25.76 2.22 -1.11
C ASN A 15 25.64 2.63 -2.58
N ASP A 16 24.43 2.70 -3.13
CA ASP A 16 24.16 2.99 -4.55
C ASP A 16 22.87 3.80 -4.70
N LEU A 17 22.80 4.93 -3.98
CA LEU A 17 21.60 5.78 -3.93
C LEU A 17 21.25 6.39 -5.30
N ASP A 18 22.24 6.61 -6.17
CA ASP A 18 22.03 7.16 -7.52
C ASP A 18 21.17 6.20 -8.36
N THR A 19 21.53 4.92 -8.37
CA THR A 19 20.76 3.88 -9.06
C THR A 19 19.37 3.73 -8.45
N GLU A 20 19.27 3.78 -7.12
CA GLU A 20 17.97 3.64 -6.43
C GLU A 20 17.00 4.79 -6.73
N LEU A 21 17.52 6.02 -6.85
CA LEU A 21 16.74 7.20 -7.25
C LEU A 21 16.24 7.10 -8.68
N ILE A 22 17.07 6.61 -9.61
CA ILE A 22 16.69 6.42 -11.02
C ILE A 22 15.63 5.33 -11.15
N ARG A 23 15.75 4.23 -10.40
CA ARG A 23 14.82 3.09 -10.45
C ARG A 23 13.48 3.39 -9.78
N GLN A 24 13.43 4.25 -8.77
CA GLN A 24 12.22 4.50 -7.97
C GLN A 24 10.97 4.87 -8.81
N PRO A 25 11.03 5.81 -9.77
CA PRO A 25 9.87 6.14 -10.61
C PRO A 25 9.38 4.96 -11.46
N GLU A 26 10.32 4.18 -12.01
CA GLU A 26 9.99 3.00 -12.81
C GLU A 26 9.30 1.92 -11.97
N LEU A 27 9.84 1.63 -10.78
CA LEU A 27 9.26 0.67 -9.84
C LEU A 27 7.84 1.10 -9.42
N PHE A 28 7.67 2.37 -9.06
CA PHE A 28 6.37 2.92 -8.70
C PHE A 28 5.36 2.82 -9.86
N PHE A 29 5.80 3.09 -11.10
CA PHE A 29 4.96 2.96 -12.28
C PHE A 29 4.51 1.52 -12.52
N ARG A 30 5.43 0.55 -12.44
CA ARG A 30 5.12 -0.87 -12.62
C ARG A 30 4.10 -1.39 -11.59
N VAL A 31 4.30 -1.04 -10.31
CA VAL A 31 3.34 -1.39 -9.25
C VAL A 31 1.99 -0.67 -9.46
N GLY A 32 2.03 0.59 -9.88
CA GLY A 32 0.83 1.36 -10.21
C GLY A 32 0.00 0.72 -11.34
N GLN A 33 0.66 0.25 -12.40
CA GLN A 33 -0.01 -0.49 -13.49
C GLN A 33 -0.60 -1.81 -13.00
N ALA A 34 0.16 -2.60 -12.23
CA ALA A 34 -0.32 -3.87 -11.69
C ALA A 34 -1.54 -3.67 -10.79
N HIS A 35 -1.51 -2.66 -9.92
CA HIS A 35 -2.63 -2.29 -9.06
C HIS A 35 -3.86 -1.85 -9.87
N ALA A 36 -3.69 -1.03 -10.91
CA ALA A 36 -4.79 -0.60 -11.76
C ALA A 36 -5.44 -1.78 -12.50
N LEU A 37 -4.64 -2.73 -12.99
CA LEU A 37 -5.16 -3.95 -13.59
C LEU A 37 -5.94 -4.80 -12.58
N ALA A 38 -5.42 -4.99 -11.37
CA ALA A 38 -6.10 -5.75 -10.33
C ALA A 38 -7.41 -5.10 -9.86
N ILE A 39 -7.49 -3.76 -9.83
CA ILE A 39 -8.76 -3.03 -9.61
C ILE A 39 -9.76 -3.38 -10.71
N SER A 40 -9.34 -3.35 -11.98
CA SER A 40 -10.21 -3.69 -13.10
C SER A 40 -10.70 -5.14 -13.03
N GLU A 41 -9.82 -6.09 -12.68
CA GLU A 41 -10.18 -7.50 -12.48
C GLU A 41 -11.21 -7.67 -11.35
N ARG A 42 -10.98 -7.00 -10.21
CA ARG A 42 -11.91 -7.01 -9.08
C ARG A 42 -13.28 -6.45 -9.46
N ASP A 43 -13.30 -5.31 -10.16
CA ASP A 43 -14.54 -4.66 -10.54
C ASP A 43 -15.33 -5.50 -11.55
N GLY A 44 -14.62 -6.18 -12.46
CA GLY A 44 -15.22 -7.19 -13.35
C GLY A 44 -15.86 -8.36 -12.58
N ALA A 45 -15.11 -8.99 -11.67
CA ALA A 45 -15.63 -10.10 -10.86
C ALA A 45 -16.83 -9.70 -9.98
N LYS A 46 -16.88 -8.43 -9.56
CA LYS A 46 -18.03 -7.90 -8.81
C LYS A 46 -19.27 -7.76 -9.70
N GLU A 47 -19.10 -7.34 -10.94
CA GLU A 47 -20.19 -7.25 -11.91
C GLU A 47 -20.70 -8.65 -12.28
N ASP A 48 -19.79 -9.60 -12.49
CA ASP A 48 -20.13 -11.01 -12.77
C ASP A 48 -20.97 -11.60 -11.63
N LEU A 49 -20.55 -11.38 -10.37
CA LEU A 49 -21.34 -11.78 -9.19
C LEU A 49 -22.75 -11.15 -9.19
N ALA A 50 -22.87 -9.87 -9.56
CA ALA A 50 -24.16 -9.20 -9.62
C ALA A 50 -25.07 -9.77 -10.72
N VAL A 51 -24.49 -10.17 -11.87
CA VAL A 51 -25.21 -10.85 -12.96
C VAL A 51 -25.69 -12.23 -12.52
N THR A 52 -24.85 -13.00 -11.83
CA THR A 52 -25.21 -14.31 -11.27
C THR A 52 -26.32 -14.17 -10.23
N ASP A 53 -26.22 -13.21 -9.31
CA ASP A 53 -27.26 -12.95 -8.30
C ASP A 53 -28.61 -12.60 -8.95
N ALA A 54 -28.59 -11.78 -10.01
CA ALA A 54 -29.80 -11.42 -10.74
C ALA A 54 -30.45 -12.65 -11.42
N SER A 55 -29.62 -13.50 -12.03
CA SER A 55 -30.07 -14.74 -12.70
C SER A 55 -30.67 -15.71 -11.68
N LEU A 56 -29.97 -15.98 -10.59
CA LEU A 56 -30.42 -16.87 -9.52
C LEU A 56 -31.69 -16.35 -8.85
N ASN A 57 -31.82 -15.04 -8.66
CA ASN A 57 -33.03 -14.43 -8.11
C ASN A 57 -34.28 -14.80 -8.95
N PHE A 58 -34.16 -14.73 -10.27
CA PHE A 58 -35.24 -15.10 -11.19
C PHE A 58 -35.53 -16.60 -11.14
N GLU A 59 -34.49 -17.44 -11.16
CA GLU A 59 -34.62 -18.90 -11.10
C GLU A 59 -35.29 -19.38 -9.81
N VAL A 60 -34.83 -18.89 -8.65
CA VAL A 60 -35.38 -19.22 -7.34
C VAL A 60 -36.85 -18.80 -7.24
N ARG A 61 -37.20 -17.59 -7.71
CA ARG A 61 -38.61 -17.14 -7.71
C ARG A 61 -39.50 -18.04 -8.53
N ASN A 62 -39.06 -18.41 -9.73
CA ASN A 62 -39.81 -19.31 -10.62
C ASN A 62 -39.93 -20.72 -10.02
N ALA A 63 -38.91 -21.20 -9.30
CA ALA A 63 -38.97 -22.49 -8.61
C ALA A 63 -40.00 -22.47 -7.48
N LEU A 64 -39.95 -21.45 -6.61
CA LEU A 64 -40.89 -21.30 -5.50
C LEU A 64 -42.34 -21.16 -5.97
N GLU A 65 -42.58 -20.41 -7.05
CA GLU A 65 -43.93 -20.26 -7.63
C GLU A 65 -44.48 -21.59 -8.15
N LYS A 66 -43.63 -22.42 -8.80
CA LYS A 66 -44.01 -23.77 -9.25
C LYS A 66 -44.33 -24.71 -8.10
N GLU A 67 -43.68 -24.54 -6.96
CA GLU A 67 -43.94 -25.30 -5.74
C GLU A 67 -45.18 -24.80 -4.97
N GLY A 68 -45.78 -23.68 -5.40
CA GLY A 68 -46.89 -23.03 -4.70
C GLY A 68 -46.45 -22.30 -3.41
N THR A 69 -45.15 -22.14 -3.20
CA THR A 69 -44.59 -21.41 -2.07
C THR A 69 -44.55 -19.92 -2.39
N LYS A 70 -45.03 -19.08 -1.46
CA LYS A 70 -44.97 -17.62 -1.63
C LYS A 70 -43.51 -17.16 -1.60
N ALA A 71 -43.01 -16.68 -2.73
CA ALA A 71 -41.67 -16.10 -2.85
C ALA A 71 -41.58 -14.76 -2.09
N THR A 72 -41.16 -14.80 -0.82
CA THR A 72 -40.83 -13.59 -0.06
C THR A 72 -39.43 -13.10 -0.43
N MET A 73 -39.16 -11.80 -0.28
CA MET A 73 -37.84 -11.23 -0.60
C MET A 73 -36.73 -11.90 0.23
N ASP A 74 -36.98 -12.13 1.52
CA ASP A 74 -36.01 -12.72 2.44
C ASP A 74 -35.71 -14.18 2.11
N LEU A 75 -36.73 -14.98 1.74
CA LEU A 75 -36.54 -16.37 1.34
C LEU A 75 -35.72 -16.46 0.05
N VAL A 76 -36.07 -15.66 -0.96
CA VAL A 76 -35.33 -15.64 -2.23
C VAL A 76 -33.87 -15.22 -1.99
N ALA A 77 -33.63 -14.20 -1.17
CA ALA A 77 -32.27 -13.75 -0.87
C ALA A 77 -31.45 -14.84 -0.15
N ALA A 78 -32.06 -15.55 0.81
CA ALA A 78 -31.40 -16.65 1.51
C ALA A 78 -31.04 -17.81 0.57
N GLU A 79 -31.95 -18.20 -0.34
CA GLU A 79 -31.71 -19.25 -1.32
C GLU A 79 -30.63 -18.87 -2.35
N VAL A 80 -30.62 -17.61 -2.83
CA VAL A 80 -29.56 -17.11 -3.72
C VAL A 80 -28.20 -17.17 -3.02
N GLN A 81 -28.11 -16.72 -1.76
CA GLN A 81 -26.87 -16.76 -0.99
C GLN A 81 -26.38 -18.20 -0.71
N ALA A 82 -27.31 -19.14 -0.54
CA ALA A 82 -26.98 -20.55 -0.36
C ALA A 82 -26.60 -21.26 -1.67
N HIS A 83 -26.84 -20.63 -2.82
CA HIS A 83 -26.57 -21.24 -4.12
C HIS A 83 -25.06 -21.38 -4.38
N LYS A 84 -24.66 -22.53 -4.93
CA LYS A 84 -23.26 -22.85 -5.22
C LYS A 84 -22.59 -21.84 -6.18
N ASP A 85 -23.34 -21.33 -7.15
CA ASP A 85 -22.80 -20.44 -8.19
C ASP A 85 -22.54 -19.04 -7.61
N HIS A 86 -23.45 -18.54 -6.75
CA HIS A 86 -23.19 -17.35 -5.94
C HIS A 86 -21.91 -17.53 -5.10
N GLY A 87 -21.78 -18.67 -4.42
CA GLY A 87 -20.61 -18.98 -3.61
C GLY A 87 -19.31 -18.98 -4.42
N ALA A 88 -19.33 -19.52 -5.64
CA ALA A 88 -18.16 -19.55 -6.53
C ALA A 88 -17.76 -18.14 -7.00
N ASP A 89 -18.72 -17.35 -7.48
CA ASP A 89 -18.44 -15.99 -7.97
C ASP A 89 -18.07 -15.04 -6.83
N MET A 90 -18.67 -15.19 -5.66
CA MET A 90 -18.29 -14.44 -4.46
C MET A 90 -16.84 -14.76 -4.08
N GLN A 91 -16.43 -16.03 -4.12
CA GLN A 91 -15.06 -16.41 -3.83
C GLN A 91 -14.08 -15.81 -4.85
N ALA A 92 -14.41 -15.85 -6.15
CA ALA A 92 -13.60 -15.23 -7.19
C ALA A 92 -13.47 -13.70 -7.01
N TYR A 93 -14.56 -13.03 -6.65
CA TYR A 93 -14.55 -11.61 -6.29
C TYR A 93 -13.67 -11.32 -5.07
N LEU A 94 -13.76 -12.13 -4.01
CA LEU A 94 -12.94 -11.95 -2.81
C LEU A 94 -11.45 -12.14 -3.08
N GLU A 95 -11.08 -13.08 -3.94
CA GLU A 95 -9.69 -13.31 -4.35
C GLU A 95 -9.11 -12.16 -5.15
N THR A 96 -9.85 -11.68 -6.15
CA THR A 96 -9.45 -10.52 -6.97
C THR A 96 -9.40 -9.24 -6.13
N LYS A 97 -10.35 -9.05 -5.20
CA LYS A 97 -10.32 -7.97 -4.23
C LYS A 97 -9.08 -8.01 -3.35
N ARG A 98 -8.76 -9.17 -2.77
CA ARG A 98 -7.56 -9.35 -1.93
C ARG A 98 -6.30 -8.93 -2.69
N LYS A 99 -6.14 -9.40 -3.93
CA LYS A 99 -5.01 -9.05 -4.80
C LYS A 99 -4.94 -7.54 -5.07
N ALA A 100 -6.07 -6.90 -5.36
CA ALA A 100 -6.13 -5.46 -5.57
C ALA A 100 -5.72 -4.68 -4.31
N ASP A 101 -6.25 -5.06 -3.15
CA ASP A 101 -5.94 -4.42 -1.86
C ASP A 101 -4.44 -4.58 -1.50
N GLU A 102 -3.86 -5.77 -1.72
CA GLU A 102 -2.44 -6.03 -1.49
C GLU A 102 -1.53 -5.19 -2.40
N LEU A 103 -1.85 -5.09 -3.69
CA LEU A 103 -1.11 -4.23 -4.63
C LEU A 103 -1.29 -2.74 -4.31
N GLY A 104 -2.44 -2.34 -3.78
CA GLY A 104 -2.68 -1.00 -3.26
C GLY A 104 -1.75 -0.66 -2.10
N ALA A 105 -1.67 -1.54 -1.10
CA ALA A 105 -0.75 -1.39 0.03
C ALA A 105 0.71 -1.32 -0.43
N LEU A 106 1.08 -2.12 -1.42
CA LEU A 106 2.43 -2.13 -2.00
C LEU A 106 2.76 -0.82 -2.73
N ARG A 107 1.83 -0.27 -3.50
CA ARG A 107 2.00 1.05 -4.13
C ARG A 107 2.26 2.12 -3.07
N ASP A 108 1.52 2.11 -1.97
CA ASP A 108 1.71 3.04 -0.86
C ASP A 108 3.08 2.84 -0.19
N ALA A 109 3.54 1.60 -0.04
CA ALA A 109 4.88 1.31 0.44
C ALA A 109 5.96 1.88 -0.49
N PHE A 110 5.80 1.81 -1.81
CA PHE A 110 6.73 2.46 -2.76
C PHE A 110 6.67 3.99 -2.68
N SER A 111 5.51 4.58 -2.37
CA SER A 111 5.42 6.01 -2.07
C SER A 111 6.25 6.36 -0.84
N GLN A 112 6.12 5.59 0.25
CA GLN A 112 6.93 5.73 1.46
C GLN A 112 8.43 5.55 1.19
N ARG A 113 8.79 4.57 0.36
CA ARG A 113 10.18 4.33 -0.08
C ARG A 113 10.79 5.58 -0.73
N ALA A 114 10.05 6.31 -1.56
CA ALA A 114 10.53 7.55 -2.17
C ALA A 114 10.87 8.64 -1.13
N TYR A 115 10.08 8.75 -0.07
CA TYR A 115 10.38 9.67 1.03
C TYR A 115 11.64 9.23 1.79
N MET A 116 11.78 7.93 2.07
CA MET A 116 12.95 7.40 2.76
C MET A 116 14.23 7.57 1.93
N LEU A 117 14.19 7.36 0.62
CA LEU A 117 15.32 7.64 -0.28
C LEU A 117 15.80 9.10 -0.16
N ARG A 118 14.86 10.05 -0.12
CA ARG A 118 15.19 11.47 0.07
C ARG A 118 15.87 11.72 1.41
N GLU A 119 15.38 11.12 2.49
CA GLU A 119 15.99 11.25 3.81
C GLU A 119 17.40 10.63 3.86
N MET A 120 17.61 9.50 3.17
CA MET A 120 18.94 8.88 3.07
C MET A 120 19.93 9.78 2.34
N VAL A 121 19.52 10.42 1.24
CA VAL A 121 20.35 11.41 0.52
C VAL A 121 20.66 12.60 1.43
N ASN A 122 19.70 13.10 2.20
CA ASN A 122 19.92 14.18 3.16
C ASN A 122 20.95 13.79 4.23
N LEU A 123 20.87 12.57 4.77
CA LEU A 123 21.85 12.05 5.74
C LEU A 123 23.25 11.93 5.12
N PHE A 124 23.33 11.49 3.85
CA PHE A 124 24.58 11.43 3.11
C PHE A 124 25.21 12.82 2.94
N MET A 125 24.43 13.81 2.50
CA MET A 125 24.88 15.21 2.38
C MET A 125 25.31 15.81 3.73
N ALA A 126 24.68 15.41 4.84
CA ALA A 126 25.06 15.83 6.18
C ALA A 126 26.38 15.18 6.68
N ASN A 127 27.07 14.41 5.84
CA ASN A 127 28.27 13.64 6.19
C ASN A 127 28.04 12.68 7.37
N TYR A 128 26.79 12.23 7.60
CA TYR A 128 26.44 11.35 8.71
C TYR A 128 27.27 10.06 8.70
N PHE A 129 27.43 9.47 7.51
CA PHE A 129 28.23 8.25 7.30
C PHE A 129 29.75 8.51 7.24
N ALA A 130 30.19 9.76 7.05
CA ALA A 130 31.61 10.09 7.04
C ALA A 130 32.21 10.02 8.46
N THR A 131 31.44 10.36 9.50
CA THR A 131 31.89 10.35 10.89
C THR A 131 32.31 8.97 11.39
N GLU A 132 31.73 7.88 10.89
CA GLU A 132 32.13 6.51 11.27
C GLU A 132 33.49 6.11 10.68
N SER A 133 33.81 6.56 9.46
CA SER A 133 35.10 6.26 8.82
C SER A 133 36.28 7.08 9.37
N VAL A 134 36.00 8.23 10.01
CA VAL A 134 37.02 9.11 10.62
C VAL A 134 37.22 8.81 12.12
N SER A 135 36.39 7.95 12.73
CA SER A 135 36.42 7.60 14.16
C SER A 135 37.45 6.53 14.57
N ARG A 136 38.64 6.55 13.96
CA ARG A 136 39.82 5.89 14.56
C ARG A 136 40.99 6.83 14.86
N GLY A 137 40.76 8.15 14.84
CA GLY A 137 41.75 9.14 15.24
C GLY A 137 41.16 10.43 15.82
N GLU A 138 41.97 11.16 16.60
CA GLU A 138 41.65 12.39 17.34
C GLU A 138 41.03 13.53 16.49
N ALA A 139 41.10 13.42 15.15
CA ALA A 139 40.49 14.37 14.22
C ALA A 139 38.96 14.17 14.10
N GLY A 140 38.48 12.92 14.14
CA GLY A 140 37.05 12.60 14.02
C GLY A 140 36.24 13.07 15.23
N GLU A 141 36.84 12.95 16.42
CA GLU A 141 36.23 13.36 17.70
C GLU A 141 36.01 14.89 17.77
N ARG A 142 36.95 15.67 17.22
CA ARG A 142 36.85 17.13 17.16
C ARG A 142 35.75 17.61 16.21
N VAL A 143 35.56 16.93 15.09
CA VAL A 143 34.49 17.27 14.12
C VAL A 143 33.11 16.90 14.69
N ALA A 144 32.97 15.74 15.32
CA ALA A 144 31.72 15.34 15.99
C ALA A 144 31.32 16.33 17.10
N GLN A 145 32.26 16.73 17.96
CA GLN A 145 32.01 17.73 19.00
C GLN A 145 31.64 19.10 18.44
N ARG A 146 32.23 19.52 17.31
CA ARG A 146 31.89 20.77 16.65
C ARG A 146 30.45 20.75 16.11
N ASN A 147 30.05 19.66 15.46
CA ASN A 147 28.71 19.54 14.87
C ASN A 147 27.61 19.49 15.94
N ILE A 148 27.85 18.81 17.07
CA ILE A 148 26.93 18.80 18.22
C ILE A 148 26.76 20.21 18.82
N ARG A 149 27.85 20.98 18.93
CA ARG A 149 27.81 22.37 19.42
C ARG A 149 27.02 23.29 18.51
N VAL A 150 27.20 23.17 17.19
CA VAL A 150 26.45 23.97 16.21
C VAL A 150 24.96 23.64 16.27
N ALA A 151 24.59 22.36 16.31
CA ALA A 151 23.18 21.94 16.37
C ALA A 151 22.48 22.37 17.68
N THR A 152 23.21 22.40 18.81
CA THR A 152 22.67 22.86 20.11
C THR A 152 22.52 24.38 20.17
N GLU A 153 23.45 25.14 19.59
CA GLU A 153 23.37 26.59 19.41
C GLU A 153 22.16 26.98 18.55
N GLU A 154 21.93 26.29 17.42
CA GLU A 154 20.80 26.57 16.55
C GLU A 154 19.45 26.24 17.20
N ARG A 155 19.37 25.20 18.03
CA ARG A 155 18.17 24.90 18.82
C ARG A 155 17.83 26.00 19.84
N LYS A 156 18.83 26.62 20.46
CA LYS A 156 18.61 27.74 21.40
C LYS A 156 18.10 29.01 20.72
N LYS A 157 18.42 29.21 19.44
CA LYS A 157 17.98 30.37 18.65
C LYS A 157 16.54 30.25 18.13
N ARG A 158 15.92 29.07 18.23
CA ARG A 158 14.53 28.88 17.77
C ARG A 158 13.55 29.44 18.80
N PRO A 159 12.64 30.35 18.42
CA PRO A 159 11.64 30.88 19.32
C PRO A 159 10.70 29.76 19.80
N PRO A 160 10.24 29.79 21.07
CA PRO A 160 9.36 28.75 21.60
C PRO A 160 8.06 28.71 20.79
N LEU A 161 7.67 27.50 20.38
CA LEU A 161 6.41 27.26 19.67
C LEU A 161 5.25 27.80 20.50
N LYS A 162 4.61 28.87 20.02
CA LYS A 162 3.42 29.44 20.65
C LYS A 162 2.33 28.37 20.68
N ARG A 163 2.06 27.82 21.86
CA ARG A 163 0.93 26.90 22.09
C ARG A 163 -0.35 27.66 21.74
N ARG A 164 -0.99 27.30 20.62
CA ARG A 164 -2.33 27.77 20.28
C ARG A 164 -3.29 27.31 21.38
N ARG A 165 -3.74 28.24 22.20
CA ARG A 165 -4.86 28.06 23.14
C ARG A 165 -6.13 28.02 22.27
N ASN A 166 -6.70 26.84 22.08
CA ASN A 166 -8.06 26.73 21.54
C ASN A 166 -9.02 27.33 22.56
N LYS A 167 -9.94 28.17 22.07
CA LYS A 167 -11.05 28.78 22.80
C LYS A 167 -12.33 28.24 22.21
#